data_AF-A0AAW1DPD4-F1
#
_entry.id   AF-A0AAW1DPD4-F1
#
_cell.length_a   1.000
_cell.length_b   1.000
_cell.length_c   1.000
_cell.angle_alpha   90.00
_cell.angle_beta   90.00
_cell.angle_gamma   90.00
#
_symmetry.space_group_name_H-M   'P 1'
#
loop_
_entity.id
_entity.type
_entity.pdbx_description
1 polymer ?
#
loop_
_entity_poly.entity_id
_entity_poly.type
_entity_poly.pdbx_seq_one_letter_code
_entity_poly.pdbx_strand_id
1 'polypeptide(L)'
;MRPATAEELLKAFQTLDKENKGYLTKEYFLKLMMEDGEPFTQEEIDEMLTVALDPDTGHINYEYYVSQLLVPPSIYDLIPKKKEVRKIGAGVLF
;
A
#
# COMPACT_ATOMS: atom_id res chain seq x y z
N MET A 1 -1.74 13.56 17.44
CA MET A 1 -1.58 12.10 17.61
C MET A 1 -0.14 11.73 17.30
N ARG A 2 0.46 10.77 18.02
CA ARG A 2 1.75 10.18 17.61
C ARG A 2 1.47 9.07 16.59
N PRO A 3 2.37 8.82 15.62
CA PRO A 3 2.22 7.65 14.75
C PRO A 3 2.24 6.37 15.58
N ALA A 4 1.52 5.36 15.10
CA ALA A 4 1.56 4.02 15.67
C ALA A 4 2.95 3.42 15.48
N THR A 5 3.41 2.65 16.46
CA THR A 5 4.63 1.84 16.37
C THR A 5 4.37 0.57 15.55
N ALA A 6 5.43 -0.08 15.08
CA ALA A 6 5.35 -1.39 14.40
C ALA A 6 4.57 -2.41 15.22
N GLU A 7 4.83 -2.46 16.52
CA GLU A 7 4.20 -3.41 17.43
C GLU A 7 2.71 -3.12 17.60
N GLU A 8 2.32 -1.84 17.66
CA GLU A 8 0.91 -1.43 17.73
C GLU A 8 0.16 -1.80 16.44
N LEU A 9 0.76 -1.56 15.27
CA LEU A 9 0.17 -1.95 13.98
C LEU A 9 0.06 -3.47 13.85
N LEU A 10 1.11 -4.20 14.20
CA LEU A 10 1.13 -5.66 14.11
C LEU A 10 0.08 -6.29 15.02
N LYS A 11 -0.05 -5.81 16.27
CA LYS A 11 -1.09 -6.28 17.20
C LYS A 11 -2.50 -6.01 16.67
N ALA A 12 -2.72 -4.89 15.98
CA ALA A 12 -4.00 -4.61 15.36
C ALA A 12 -4.34 -5.67 14.28
N PHE A 13 -3.42 -5.97 13.38
CA PHE A 13 -3.61 -7.03 12.37
C PHE A 13 -3.82 -8.41 12.98
N GLN A 14 -3.05 -8.76 14.02
CA GLN A 14 -3.22 -10.03 14.73
C GLN A 14 -4.59 -10.17 15.42
N THR A 15 -5.19 -9.04 15.82
CA THR A 15 -6.55 -9.05 16.40
C THR A 15 -7.63 -9.32 15.34
N LEU A 16 -7.36 -8.93 14.09
CA LEU A 16 -8.24 -9.15 12.94
C LEU A 16 -8.12 -10.60 12.40
N ASP A 17 -6.92 -11.18 12.45
CA ASP A 17 -6.62 -12.55 12.05
C ASP A 17 -6.90 -13.56 13.18
N LYS A 18 -8.18 -13.80 13.46
CA LYS A 18 -8.65 -14.67 14.55
C LYS A 18 -8.14 -16.12 14.47
N GLU A 19 -7.79 -16.57 13.27
CA GLU A 19 -7.29 -17.92 13.01
C GLU A 19 -5.76 -17.98 12.97
N ASN A 20 -5.06 -16.85 13.14
CA ASN A 20 -3.61 -16.72 13.13
C ASN A 20 -2.97 -17.30 11.85
N LYS A 21 -3.52 -16.94 10.70
CA LYS A 21 -3.04 -17.33 9.37
C LYS A 21 -1.76 -16.60 8.96
N GLY A 22 -1.47 -15.44 9.55
CA GLY A 22 -0.36 -14.57 9.13
C GLY A 22 -0.73 -13.60 8.01
N TYR A 23 -1.98 -13.59 7.56
CA TYR A 23 -2.43 -12.75 6.44
C TYR A 23 -3.93 -12.43 6.52
N LEU A 24 -4.33 -11.37 5.82
CA LEU A 24 -5.73 -11.06 5.53
C LEU A 24 -6.02 -11.26 4.04
N THR A 25 -7.27 -11.61 3.70
CA THR A 25 -7.69 -11.59 2.30
C THR A 25 -7.95 -10.16 1.83
N LYS A 26 -7.83 -9.93 0.52
CA LYS A 26 -8.15 -8.63 -0.08
C LYS A 26 -9.55 -8.16 0.31
N GLU A 27 -10.55 -9.03 0.21
CA GLU A 27 -11.95 -8.70 0.49
C GLU A 27 -12.14 -8.27 1.94
N TYR A 28 -11.48 -8.96 2.88
CA TYR A 28 -11.60 -8.63 4.29
C TYR A 28 -10.87 -7.33 4.62
N PHE A 29 -9.71 -7.08 4.02
CA PHE A 29 -9.00 -5.82 4.18
C PHE A 29 -9.79 -4.63 3.62
N LEU A 30 -10.37 -4.77 2.43
CA LEU A 30 -11.26 -3.76 1.83
C LEU A 30 -12.43 -3.43 2.74
N LYS A 31 -13.07 -4.46 3.29
CA LYS A 31 -14.16 -4.29 4.24
C LYS A 31 -13.74 -3.43 5.43
N LEU A 32 -12.59 -3.72 6.02
CA LEU A 32 -12.06 -2.96 7.16
C LEU A 32 -11.79 -1.49 6.79
N MET A 33 -11.20 -1.21 5.62
CA MET A 33 -10.88 0.16 5.20
C MET A 33 -12.12 1.00 4.85
N MET A 34 -13.24 0.36 4.52
CA MET A 34 -14.48 1.05 4.14
C MET A 34 -15.51 1.13 5.28
N GLU A 35 -15.46 0.22 6.25
CA GLU A 35 -16.47 0.12 7.31
C GLU A 35 -15.99 0.63 8.67
N ASP A 36 -14.68 0.57 8.98
CA ASP A 36 -14.14 0.97 10.28
C ASP A 36 -13.54 2.38 10.23
N GLY A 37 -14.23 3.34 10.83
CA GLY A 37 -13.75 4.72 11.00
C GLY A 37 -14.17 5.66 9.87
N GLU A 38 -13.26 6.56 9.47
CA GLU A 38 -13.46 7.39 8.29
C GLU A 38 -13.10 6.55 7.05
N PRO A 39 -14.05 6.33 6.13
CA PRO A 39 -13.83 5.44 4.99
C PRO A 39 -12.78 6.03 4.05
N PHE A 40 -11.86 5.18 3.62
CA PHE A 40 -10.93 5.53 2.57
C PHE A 40 -11.64 5.63 1.22
N THR A 41 -11.15 6.53 0.37
CA THR A 41 -11.56 6.63 -1.03
C THR A 41 -11.06 5.43 -1.83
N GLN A 42 -11.66 5.18 -2.99
CA GLN A 42 -11.24 4.09 -3.85
C GLN A 42 -9.79 4.27 -4.31
N GLU A 43 -9.38 5.50 -4.60
CA GLU A 43 -8.02 5.84 -5.01
C GLU A 43 -7.00 5.51 -3.90
N GLU A 44 -7.29 5.87 -2.65
CA GLU A 44 -6.42 5.55 -1.51
C GLU A 44 -6.31 4.04 -1.29
N ILE A 45 -7.43 3.32 -1.42
CA ILE A 45 -7.47 1.87 -1.33
C ILE A 45 -6.60 1.23 -2.42
N ASP A 46 -6.73 1.70 -3.66
CA ASP A 46 -5.97 1.17 -4.79
C ASP A 46 -4.46 1.36 -4.57
N GLU A 47 -4.05 2.54 -4.10
CA GLU A 47 -2.65 2.82 -3.73
C GLU A 47 -2.16 1.87 -2.62
N MET A 48 -2.94 1.66 -1.56
CA MET A 48 -2.58 0.73 -0.48
C MET A 48 -2.42 -0.70 -0.99
N LEU A 49 -3.32 -1.17 -1.85
CA LEU A 49 -3.28 -2.51 -2.42
C LEU A 49 -2.05 -2.74 -3.31
N THR A 50 -1.53 -1.70 -3.98
CA THR A 50 -0.29 -1.86 -4.78
C THR A 50 0.92 -2.26 -3.94
N VAL A 51 0.93 -1.92 -2.64
CA VAL A 51 2.01 -2.22 -1.71
C VAL A 51 1.69 -3.47 -0.87
N ALA A 52 0.42 -3.61 -0.47
CA ALA A 52 0.00 -4.62 0.49
C ALA A 52 -0.24 -6.00 -0.12
N LEU A 53 -0.71 -6.06 -1.37
CA LEU A 53 -1.18 -7.29 -1.98
C LEU A 53 -0.01 -8.10 -2.56
N ASP A 54 0.12 -9.33 -2.09
CA ASP A 54 1.04 -10.29 -2.68
C ASP A 54 0.47 -10.77 -4.04
N PRO A 55 1.23 -10.66 -5.15
CA PRO A 55 0.74 -10.97 -6.49
C PRO A 55 0.55 -12.47 -6.75
N ASP A 56 1.24 -13.34 -6.00
CA ASP A 56 1.19 -14.78 -6.19
C ASP A 56 0.04 -15.40 -5.39
N THR A 57 -0.26 -14.85 -4.21
CA THR A 57 -1.26 -15.38 -3.29
C THR A 57 -2.56 -14.58 -3.26
N GLY A 58 -2.54 -13.30 -3.65
CA GLY A 58 -3.67 -12.39 -3.48
C GLY A 58 -4.00 -12.06 -2.03
N HIS A 59 -3.06 -12.34 -1.10
CA HIS A 59 -3.20 -12.06 0.32
C HIS A 59 -2.39 -10.85 0.74
N ILE A 60 -2.74 -10.29 1.90
CA ILE A 60 -1.99 -9.22 2.55
C ILE A 60 -1.26 -9.83 3.74
N ASN A 61 0.03 -10.11 3.58
CA ASN A 61 0.89 -10.53 4.68
C ASN A 61 1.22 -9.30 5.54
N TYR A 62 0.65 -9.24 6.74
CA TYR A 62 0.67 -8.00 7.53
C TYR A 62 2.03 -7.69 8.15
N GLU A 63 2.89 -8.68 8.41
CA GLU A 63 4.26 -8.42 8.88
C GLU A 63 5.07 -7.73 7.77
N TYR A 64 4.97 -8.25 6.54
CA TYR A 64 5.56 -7.61 5.38
C TYR A 64 4.98 -6.21 5.16
N TYR A 65 3.66 -6.06 5.18
CA TYR A 65 3.03 -4.76 4.94
C TYR A 65 3.39 -3.72 5.99
N VAL A 66 3.41 -4.08 7.29
CA VAL A 66 3.87 -3.18 8.37
C VAL A 66 5.33 -2.79 8.17
N SER A 67 6.18 -3.70 7.69
CA SER A 67 7.56 -3.34 7.35
C SER A 67 7.62 -2.27 6.25
N GLN A 68 6.77 -2.37 5.21
CA GLN A 68 6.72 -1.37 4.14
C GLN A 68 6.25 -0.01 4.63
N LEU A 69 5.28 0.03 5.55
CA LEU A 69 4.77 1.28 6.13
C LEU A 69 5.80 2.04 6.98
N LEU A 70 6.80 1.34 7.51
CA LEU A 70 7.79 1.91 8.43
C LEU A 70 9.17 2.10 7.79
N VAL A 71 9.36 1.61 6.57
CA VAL A 71 10.58 1.86 5.80
C VAL A 71 10.55 3.32 5.37
N PRO A 72 11.56 4.13 5.77
CA PRO A 72 11.70 5.47 5.20
C PRO A 72 11.88 5.33 3.68
N PRO A 73 11.30 6.24 2.87
CA PRO A 73 11.37 6.15 1.41
C PRO A 73 12.81 5.87 1.00
N SER A 74 12.99 4.83 0.19
CA SER A 74 14.33 4.43 -0.21
C SER A 74 15.00 5.60 -0.92
N ILE A 75 16.33 5.69 -0.88
CA ILE A 75 17.05 6.74 -1.60
C ILE A 75 16.68 6.78 -3.10
N TYR A 76 16.16 5.69 -3.66
CA TYR A 76 15.66 5.60 -5.03
C TYR A 76 14.29 6.27 -5.21
N ASP A 77 13.43 6.27 -4.19
CA ASP A 77 12.14 6.97 -4.19
C ASP A 77 12.32 8.49 -4.05
N LEU A 78 13.44 8.92 -3.48
CA LEU A 78 13.86 10.32 -3.42
C LEU A 78 14.48 10.82 -4.74
N ILE A 79 14.78 9.92 -5.69
CA ILE A 79 15.22 10.33 -7.02
C ILE A 79 13.97 10.85 -7.74
N PRO A 80 13.89 12.15 -8.09
CA PRO A 80 12.76 12.66 -8.84
C PRO A 80 12.64 11.87 -10.15
N LYS A 81 11.54 11.11 -10.30
CA LYS A 81 11.25 10.37 -11.53
C LYS A 81 11.36 11.35 -12.69
N LYS A 82 12.33 11.11 -13.58
CA LYS A 82 12.66 12.00 -14.69
C LYS A 82 11.36 12.31 -15.42
N LYS A 83 10.93 13.58 -15.43
CA LYS A 83 9.76 14.01 -16.20
C LYS A 83 9.94 13.50 -17.62
N GLU A 84 8.96 12.74 -18.10
CA GLU A 84 8.94 12.21 -19.46
C GLU A 84 9.10 13.40 -20.43
N VAL A 85 10.22 13.44 -21.14
CA VAL A 85 10.49 14.51 -22.10
C VAL A 85 9.51 14.28 -23.25
N ARG A 86 8.40 15.03 -23.26
CA ARG A 86 7.51 15.09 -24.42
C ARG A 86 8.36 15.46 -25.62
N LYS A 87 8.52 14.52 -26.56
CA LYS A 87 9.18 14.79 -27.83
C LYS A 87 8.41 15.92 -28.51
N ILE A 88 9.05 17.08 -28.64
CA ILE A 88 8.63 18.08 -29.62
C ILE A 88 8.69 17.41 -30.98
N GLY A 89 7.53 17.27 -31.63
CA GLY A 89 7.44 16.67 -32.94
C GLY A 89 8.25 17.49 -33.94
N ALA A 90 9.41 16.98 -34.33
CA ALA A 90 10.05 17.39 -35.57
C ALA A 90 9.37 16.59 -36.70
N GLY A 91 8.59 17.27 -37.52
CA GLY A 91 7.97 16.72 -38.71
C GLY A 91 7.70 17.84 -39.69
N VAL A 92 8.70 18.10 -40.55
CA VAL A 92 8.53 18.87 -41.79
C VAL A 92 7.39 18.24 -42.59
N LEU A 93 6.44 19.03 -43.07
CA LEU A 93 5.46 18.61 -44.07
C LEU A 93 5.43 19.67 -45.19
N PHE A 94 5.99 19.27 -46.34
CA PHE A 94 6.05 19.86 -47.69
C PHE A 94 6.23 21.37 -47.85
#